data_AF-V5H122-F1
#
_entry.id   AF-V5H122-F1
#
_cell.length_a   1.000
_cell.length_b   1.000
_cell.length_c   1.000
_cell.angle_alpha   90.00
_cell.angle_beta   90.00
_cell.angle_gamma   90.00
#
_symmetry.space_group_name_H-M   'P 1'
#
loop_
_entity.id
_entity.type
_entity.pdbx_description
1 polymer ?
#
loop_
_entity_poly.entity_id
_entity_poly.type
_entity_poly.pdbx_seq_one_letter_code
_entity_poly.pdbx_strand_id
1 'polypeptide(L)'
;MELSTILPAPIQPVWDRDDERRKKAASMKTTALVSAQSIAPPYGQRRGWVPRNVTDYGDGGAFPEIHVAQYPLDMGRKKDSTSNALAVQLGPDGKVKYDVIARQSHSKDKIVYSKLSDLLPVEVVAENDPSLEKPNQEELDDITDRTRQALMRITNSKIAAAMPVKAAEKQAPAEFIRYTPSQQGAAFNSGAKQRVIRLVEAQVDPMEPPRFKINKKIPRGPPSPPAPVLHSPTRRVTVKEQKEWKIPPCISNWKNAKGYTVPLDKRLAADGRGLQQLHINENFAKLAEALYIADRKAREAVETRAQLEKKLAQKEKEQKEEHLRQLAQKARDERAGIKVATGHSKPVDDEEQERDALRQDR
;
A
#
# COMPACT_ATOMS: atom_id res chain seq x y z
N MET A 1 15.90 -22.61 -41.35
CA MET A 1 16.35 -23.94 -40.90
C MET A 1 15.53 -24.31 -39.68
N GLU A 2 14.69 -25.33 -39.78
CA GLU A 2 13.78 -25.71 -38.69
C GLU A 2 14.52 -26.53 -37.62
N LEU A 3 14.31 -26.17 -36.35
CA LEU A 3 14.91 -26.82 -35.16
C LEU A 3 14.60 -28.33 -35.07
N SER A 4 13.58 -28.79 -35.77
CA SER A 4 13.18 -30.20 -35.90
C SER A 4 14.22 -31.08 -36.60
N THR A 5 15.15 -30.49 -37.36
CA THR A 5 16.19 -31.22 -38.10
C THR A 5 17.51 -31.39 -37.33
N ILE A 6 17.67 -30.71 -36.19
CA ILE A 6 18.94 -30.65 -35.43
C ILE A 6 18.90 -31.53 -34.18
N LEU A 7 17.72 -31.95 -33.72
CA LEU A 7 17.57 -32.75 -32.50
C LEU A 7 17.34 -34.24 -32.80
N PRO A 8 17.96 -35.16 -32.03
CA PRO A 8 17.73 -36.59 -32.17
C PRO A 8 16.27 -36.93 -31.86
N ALA A 9 15.72 -37.93 -32.56
CA ALA A 9 14.34 -38.36 -32.37
C ALA A 9 14.11 -38.79 -30.90
N PRO A 10 13.01 -38.34 -30.26
CA PRO A 10 12.73 -38.66 -28.86
C PRO A 10 12.59 -40.18 -28.66
N ILE A 11 13.33 -40.70 -27.67
CA ILE A 11 13.49 -42.14 -27.41
C ILE A 11 12.27 -42.75 -26.69
N GLN A 12 11.42 -41.92 -26.08
CA GLN A 12 10.20 -42.37 -25.40
C GLN A 12 8.96 -42.02 -26.22
N PRO A 13 8.16 -43.02 -26.67
CA PRO A 13 6.88 -42.75 -27.29
C PRO A 13 5.91 -42.25 -26.21
N VAL A 14 5.55 -40.98 -26.26
CA VAL A 14 4.35 -40.49 -25.57
C VAL A 14 3.17 -41.15 -26.26
N TRP A 15 2.53 -42.09 -25.56
CA TRP A 15 1.38 -42.80 -26.10
C TRP A 15 0.16 -41.89 -26.00
N ASP A 16 -0.11 -41.15 -27.08
CA ASP A 16 -1.35 -40.39 -27.24
C ASP A 16 -2.31 -41.18 -28.14
N ARG A 17 -3.47 -41.52 -27.56
CA ARG A 17 -4.52 -42.32 -28.21
C ARG A 17 -5.05 -41.61 -29.47
N ASP A 18 -5.00 -40.28 -29.50
CA ASP A 18 -5.47 -39.49 -30.64
C ASP A 18 -4.45 -39.48 -31.80
N ASP A 19 -3.15 -39.57 -31.50
CA ASP A 19 -2.10 -39.66 -32.52
C ASP A 19 -2.06 -41.02 -33.21
N GLU A 20 -2.34 -42.12 -32.50
CA GLU A 20 -2.47 -43.45 -33.12
C GLU A 20 -3.70 -43.51 -34.04
N ARG A 21 -4.80 -42.85 -33.65
CA ARG A 21 -6.01 -42.76 -34.46
C ARG A 21 -5.78 -41.95 -35.73
N ARG A 22 -5.02 -40.85 -35.63
CA ARG A 22 -4.56 -40.05 -36.79
C ARG A 22 -3.62 -40.84 -37.70
N LYS A 23 -2.65 -41.57 -37.15
CA LYS A 23 -1.73 -42.41 -37.94
C LYS A 23 -2.45 -43.56 -38.64
N LYS A 24 -3.44 -44.21 -37.98
CA LYS A 24 -4.31 -45.21 -38.61
C LYS A 24 -5.18 -44.62 -39.72
N ALA A 25 -5.72 -43.42 -39.52
CA ALA A 25 -6.48 -42.72 -40.55
C ALA A 25 -5.61 -42.32 -41.75
N ALA A 26 -4.35 -41.91 -41.52
CA ALA A 26 -3.41 -41.56 -42.57
C ALA A 26 -2.83 -42.76 -43.33
N SER A 27 -2.84 -43.96 -42.72
CA SER A 27 -2.33 -45.20 -43.34
C SER A 27 -3.33 -45.85 -44.31
N MET A 28 -4.60 -45.43 -44.33
CA MET A 28 -5.58 -45.92 -45.31
C MET A 28 -5.44 -45.17 -46.63
N LYS A 29 -4.67 -45.72 -47.56
CA LYS A 29 -4.69 -45.28 -48.96
C LYS A 29 -6.00 -45.75 -49.61
N THR A 30 -6.91 -44.81 -49.91
CA THR A 30 -8.11 -45.05 -50.72
C THR A 30 -7.89 -44.55 -52.15
N THR A 31 -8.03 -45.45 -53.13
CA THR A 31 -7.95 -45.15 -54.57
C THR A 31 -9.35 -44.94 -55.17
N ALA A 32 -10.19 -44.15 -54.53
CA ALA A 32 -11.51 -43.79 -55.04
C ALA A 32 -11.68 -42.27 -55.07
N LEU A 33 -11.76 -41.72 -56.28
CA LEU A 33 -11.86 -40.27 -56.56
C LEU A 33 -13.23 -39.66 -56.21
N VAL A 34 -14.20 -40.45 -55.74
CA VAL A 34 -15.47 -39.95 -55.22
C VAL A 34 -15.91 -40.81 -54.03
N SER A 35 -15.83 -40.26 -52.83
CA SER A 35 -16.49 -40.83 -51.66
C SER A 35 -17.98 -40.52 -51.75
N ALA A 36 -18.76 -41.41 -52.36
CA ALA A 36 -20.21 -41.39 -52.20
C ALA A 36 -20.51 -41.63 -50.72
N GLN A 37 -20.85 -40.58 -49.98
CA GLN A 37 -21.34 -40.73 -48.61
C GLN A 37 -22.59 -41.61 -48.69
N SER A 38 -22.62 -42.73 -47.95
CA SER A 38 -23.83 -43.55 -47.83
C SER A 38 -24.85 -42.79 -46.98
N ILE A 39 -25.51 -41.83 -47.61
CA ILE A 39 -26.56 -41.03 -46.99
C ILE A 39 -27.78 -41.92 -46.84
N ALA A 40 -28.44 -41.77 -45.70
CA ALA A 40 -29.64 -42.52 -45.40
C ALA A 40 -30.74 -42.31 -46.46
N PRO A 41 -31.51 -43.36 -46.84
CA PRO A 41 -32.60 -43.24 -47.82
C PRO A 41 -33.61 -42.16 -47.41
N PRO A 42 -34.29 -41.45 -48.33
CA PRO A 42 -35.26 -40.42 -47.97
C PRO A 42 -36.44 -41.00 -47.15
N TYR A 43 -37.17 -40.11 -46.45
CA TYR A 43 -38.32 -40.49 -45.63
C TYR A 43 -39.32 -41.34 -46.42
N GLY A 44 -39.78 -42.46 -45.83
CA GLY A 44 -40.67 -43.42 -46.49
C GLY A 44 -39.97 -44.55 -47.24
N GLN A 45 -38.67 -44.44 -47.54
CA GLN A 45 -37.86 -45.49 -48.20
C GLN A 45 -36.90 -46.21 -47.26
N ARG A 46 -37.02 -46.01 -45.94
CA ARG A 46 -36.11 -46.57 -44.93
C ARG A 46 -36.57 -47.92 -44.37
N ARG A 47 -37.60 -48.54 -44.94
CA ARG A 47 -38.10 -49.85 -44.50
C ARG A 47 -37.05 -50.94 -44.71
N GLY A 48 -36.63 -51.59 -43.63
CA GLY A 48 -35.59 -52.64 -43.65
C GLY A 48 -34.15 -52.13 -43.65
N TRP A 49 -33.95 -50.81 -43.65
CA TRP A 49 -32.64 -50.19 -43.49
C TRP A 49 -32.39 -49.86 -42.02
N VAL A 50 -31.20 -50.16 -41.51
CA VAL A 50 -30.83 -49.92 -40.10
C VAL A 50 -29.47 -49.25 -40.03
N PRO A 51 -29.37 -48.03 -39.48
CA PRO A 51 -28.08 -47.35 -39.32
C PRO A 51 -27.27 -48.03 -38.22
N ARG A 52 -25.99 -48.33 -38.52
CA ARG A 52 -25.04 -48.96 -37.60
C ARG A 52 -23.85 -48.06 -37.27
N ASN A 53 -23.41 -47.27 -38.24
CA ASN A 53 -22.28 -46.36 -38.12
C ASN A 53 -22.74 -44.92 -37.96
N VAL A 54 -21.90 -44.08 -37.36
CA VAL A 54 -22.19 -42.63 -37.19
C VAL A 54 -22.37 -41.93 -38.56
N THR A 55 -21.69 -42.43 -39.59
CA THR A 55 -21.78 -41.93 -40.97
C THR A 55 -23.12 -42.19 -41.64
N ASP A 56 -23.87 -43.21 -41.18
CA ASP A 56 -25.15 -43.59 -41.77
C ASP A 56 -26.24 -42.54 -41.49
N TYR A 57 -26.01 -41.66 -40.50
CA TYR A 57 -26.92 -40.57 -40.15
C TYR A 57 -26.69 -39.31 -41.00
N GLY A 58 -25.67 -39.26 -41.87
CA GLY A 58 -25.35 -38.06 -42.66
C GLY A 58 -24.99 -36.87 -41.78
N ASP A 59 -25.82 -35.83 -41.79
CA ASP A 59 -25.68 -34.63 -40.93
C ASP A 59 -26.20 -34.85 -39.49
N GLY A 60 -26.56 -36.09 -39.16
CA GLY A 60 -27.07 -36.50 -37.85
C GLY A 60 -28.58 -36.72 -37.83
N GLY A 61 -29.12 -36.86 -36.62
CA GLY A 61 -30.53 -37.20 -36.40
C GLY A 61 -30.79 -38.70 -36.36
N ALA A 62 -31.64 -39.12 -35.43
CA ALA A 62 -32.11 -40.50 -35.31
C ALA A 62 -33.47 -40.63 -36.00
N PHE A 63 -33.73 -41.77 -36.64
CA PHE A 63 -34.97 -42.01 -37.40
C PHE A 63 -35.99 -42.71 -36.50
N PRO A 64 -37.09 -42.06 -36.08
CA PRO A 64 -38.06 -42.65 -35.16
C PRO A 64 -38.83 -43.83 -35.77
N GLU A 65 -38.92 -43.89 -37.11
CA GLU A 65 -39.55 -45.01 -37.83
C GLU A 65 -38.75 -46.33 -37.78
N ILE A 66 -37.48 -46.26 -37.36
CA ILE A 66 -36.61 -47.44 -37.21
C ILE A 66 -36.57 -47.76 -35.71
N HIS A 67 -37.23 -48.85 -35.31
CA HIS A 67 -37.39 -49.25 -33.90
C HIS A 67 -36.11 -49.94 -33.35
N VAL A 68 -34.97 -49.28 -33.48
CA VAL A 68 -33.67 -49.68 -32.95
C VAL A 68 -33.07 -48.49 -32.21
N ALA A 69 -32.36 -48.74 -31.11
CA ALA A 69 -31.63 -47.69 -30.40
C ALA A 69 -30.53 -47.13 -31.31
N GLN A 70 -30.69 -45.87 -31.69
CA GLN A 70 -29.80 -45.14 -32.58
C GLN A 70 -29.02 -44.11 -31.78
N TYR A 71 -27.72 -43.96 -32.08
CA TYR A 71 -26.84 -43.07 -31.33
C TYR A 71 -26.06 -42.15 -32.29
N PRO A 72 -26.71 -41.19 -32.96
CA PRO A 72 -26.00 -40.17 -33.73
C PRO A 72 -25.01 -39.44 -32.82
N LEU A 73 -23.75 -39.30 -33.27
CA LEU A 73 -22.65 -38.68 -32.49
C LEU A 73 -22.44 -39.31 -31.10
N ASP A 74 -22.73 -40.61 -30.94
CA ASP A 74 -22.64 -41.33 -29.66
C ASP A 74 -23.54 -40.77 -28.53
N MET A 75 -24.50 -39.90 -28.86
CA MET A 75 -25.43 -39.34 -27.88
C MET A 75 -26.39 -40.41 -27.37
N GLY A 76 -26.62 -40.47 -26.04
CA GLY A 76 -27.55 -41.42 -25.41
C GLY A 76 -26.94 -42.78 -25.04
N ARG A 77 -25.68 -43.03 -25.38
CA ARG A 77 -24.93 -44.18 -24.84
C ARG A 77 -24.61 -43.93 -23.37
N LYS A 78 -24.78 -44.96 -22.54
CA LYS A 78 -24.25 -44.94 -21.17
C LYS A 78 -22.73 -44.90 -21.26
N LYS A 79 -22.10 -43.92 -20.61
CA LYS A 79 -20.64 -43.85 -20.51
C LYS A 79 -20.15 -44.92 -19.52
N ASP A 80 -19.06 -45.61 -19.87
CA ASP A 80 -18.50 -46.71 -19.08
C ASP A 80 -17.91 -46.26 -17.72
N SER A 81 -17.61 -44.98 -17.55
CA SER A 81 -17.07 -44.41 -16.31
C SER A 81 -17.76 -43.08 -15.96
N THR A 82 -17.94 -42.85 -14.66
CA THR A 82 -18.25 -41.52 -14.13
C THR A 82 -17.06 -40.60 -14.39
N SER A 83 -17.31 -39.42 -14.95
CA SER A 83 -16.27 -38.44 -15.27
C SER A 83 -16.37 -37.24 -14.33
N ASN A 84 -15.26 -36.83 -13.74
CA ASN A 84 -15.17 -35.61 -12.91
C ASN A 84 -15.08 -34.31 -13.73
N ALA A 85 -15.12 -34.41 -15.06
CA ALA A 85 -15.06 -33.26 -15.95
C ALA A 85 -16.39 -32.49 -15.95
N LEU A 86 -16.31 -31.16 -15.83
CA LEU A 86 -17.45 -30.28 -16.07
C LEU A 86 -17.92 -30.42 -17.53
N ALA A 87 -19.23 -30.42 -17.73
CA ALA A 87 -19.79 -30.48 -19.08
C ALA A 87 -19.37 -29.26 -19.90
N VAL A 88 -18.93 -29.49 -21.14
CA VAL A 88 -18.61 -28.40 -22.08
C VAL A 88 -19.90 -27.70 -22.46
N GLN A 89 -20.01 -26.43 -22.09
CA GLN A 89 -21.18 -25.60 -22.39
C GLN A 89 -20.90 -24.70 -23.61
N LEU A 90 -21.92 -24.47 -24.44
CA LEU A 90 -21.85 -23.59 -25.60
C LEU A 90 -22.59 -22.27 -25.33
N GLY A 91 -22.08 -21.19 -25.92
CA GLY A 91 -22.68 -19.87 -26.00
C GLY A 91 -23.90 -19.84 -26.92
N PRO A 92 -24.72 -18.77 -26.82
CA PRO A 92 -25.72 -18.49 -27.86
C PRO A 92 -25.07 -18.38 -29.26
N ASP A 93 -23.83 -17.87 -29.32
CA ASP A 93 -23.05 -17.73 -30.56
C ASP A 93 -22.40 -19.05 -31.04
N GLY A 94 -22.69 -20.19 -30.40
CA GLY A 94 -22.06 -21.48 -30.72
C GLY A 94 -20.58 -21.62 -30.29
N LYS A 95 -20.00 -20.61 -29.66
CA LYS A 95 -18.63 -20.67 -29.10
C LYS A 95 -18.62 -21.42 -27.77
N VAL A 96 -17.55 -22.18 -27.51
CA VAL A 96 -17.37 -22.89 -26.24
C VAL A 96 -17.20 -21.90 -25.08
N LYS A 97 -17.99 -22.07 -24.01
CA LYS A 97 -17.93 -21.25 -22.79
C LYS A 97 -16.81 -21.71 -21.87
N TYR A 98 -15.57 -21.29 -22.15
CA TYR A 98 -14.44 -21.49 -21.23
C TYR A 98 -14.59 -20.71 -19.91
N ASP A 99 -15.44 -19.68 -19.88
CA ASP A 99 -15.78 -18.87 -18.70
C ASP A 99 -16.37 -19.69 -17.54
N VAL A 100 -16.93 -20.87 -17.81
CA VAL A 100 -17.43 -21.79 -16.76
C VAL A 100 -16.31 -22.19 -15.79
N ILE A 101 -15.05 -22.24 -16.25
CA ILE A 101 -13.88 -22.54 -15.42
C ILE A 101 -13.65 -21.39 -14.42
N ALA A 102 -13.67 -20.14 -14.89
CA ALA A 102 -13.49 -18.96 -14.04
C ALA A 102 -14.65 -18.78 -13.04
N ARG A 103 -15.83 -19.32 -13.35
CA ARG A 103 -17.06 -19.20 -12.55
C ARG A 103 -17.34 -20.36 -11.59
N GLN A 104 -16.50 -21.41 -11.54
CA GLN A 104 -16.81 -22.70 -10.91
C GLN A 104 -17.34 -22.64 -9.46
N SER A 105 -16.99 -21.63 -8.66
CA SER A 105 -17.48 -21.47 -7.28
C SER A 105 -18.19 -20.13 -7.03
N HIS A 106 -18.48 -19.38 -8.10
CA HIS A 106 -19.28 -18.15 -8.02
C HIS A 106 -20.75 -18.46 -8.32
N SER A 107 -21.67 -17.58 -7.87
CA SER A 107 -23.07 -17.66 -8.30
C SER A 107 -23.18 -17.45 -9.81
N LYS A 108 -24.22 -18.03 -10.43
CA LYS A 108 -24.51 -17.86 -11.86
C LYS A 108 -24.69 -16.38 -12.22
N ASP A 109 -25.29 -15.61 -11.31
CA ASP A 109 -25.61 -14.19 -11.50
C ASP A 109 -24.42 -13.27 -11.26
N LYS A 110 -23.32 -13.78 -10.69
CA LYS A 110 -22.12 -12.97 -10.46
C LYS A 110 -21.43 -12.72 -11.79
N ILE A 111 -21.22 -11.46 -12.13
CA ILE A 111 -20.53 -11.07 -13.36
C ILE A 111 -19.02 -11.31 -13.16
N VAL A 112 -18.41 -12.08 -14.06
CA VAL A 112 -16.97 -12.33 -14.15
C VAL A 112 -16.55 -12.03 -15.59
N TYR A 113 -15.58 -11.13 -15.74
CA TYR A 113 -14.98 -10.82 -17.02
C TYR A 113 -13.82 -11.78 -17.29
N SER A 114 -13.82 -12.41 -18.46
CA SER A 114 -12.85 -13.43 -18.83
C SER A 114 -12.51 -13.44 -20.32
N LYS A 115 -13.24 -12.67 -21.13
CA LYS A 115 -13.10 -12.65 -22.59
C LYS A 115 -12.26 -11.45 -23.01
N LEU A 116 -11.63 -11.57 -24.18
CA LEU A 116 -10.95 -10.44 -24.83
C LEU A 116 -11.94 -9.33 -25.23
N SER A 117 -13.19 -9.67 -25.52
CA SER A 117 -14.25 -8.67 -25.78
C SER A 117 -14.45 -7.73 -24.59
N ASP A 118 -14.23 -8.22 -23.37
CA ASP A 118 -14.43 -7.44 -22.14
C ASP A 118 -13.29 -6.43 -21.91
N LEU A 119 -12.17 -6.59 -22.64
CA LEU A 119 -11.03 -5.66 -22.65
C LEU A 119 -11.16 -4.55 -23.70
N LEU A 120 -12.07 -4.69 -24.65
CA LEU A 120 -12.26 -3.69 -25.68
C LEU A 120 -12.98 -2.48 -25.08
N PRO A 121 -12.50 -1.25 -25.33
CA PRO A 121 -13.19 -0.06 -24.88
C PRO A 121 -14.55 0.02 -25.58
N VAL A 122 -15.58 0.36 -24.81
CA VAL A 122 -16.89 0.70 -25.37
C VAL A 122 -16.81 2.15 -25.83
N GLU A 123 -16.97 2.39 -27.13
CA GLU A 123 -16.97 3.74 -27.70
C GLU A 123 -18.26 4.47 -27.31
N VAL A 124 -18.13 5.66 -26.72
CA VAL A 124 -19.25 6.54 -26.41
C VAL A 124 -19.60 7.32 -27.66
N VAL A 125 -20.67 6.91 -28.35
CA VAL A 125 -21.09 7.49 -29.64
C VAL A 125 -21.86 8.80 -29.47
N ALA A 126 -22.59 8.96 -28.36
CA ALA A 126 -23.38 10.15 -28.07
C ALA A 126 -23.21 10.58 -26.60
N GLU A 127 -23.23 11.89 -26.36
CA GLU A 127 -23.08 12.48 -25.02
C GLU A 127 -24.28 12.17 -24.10
N ASN A 128 -25.47 11.96 -24.68
CA ASN A 128 -26.72 11.66 -23.97
C ASN A 128 -27.16 10.20 -24.19
N ASP A 129 -26.29 9.24 -23.89
CA ASP A 129 -26.65 7.81 -23.93
C ASP A 129 -27.45 7.43 -22.66
N PRO A 130 -28.70 6.95 -22.78
CA PRO A 130 -29.53 6.58 -21.63
C PRO A 130 -28.96 5.42 -20.80
N SER A 131 -27.99 4.65 -21.31
CA SER A 131 -27.32 3.58 -20.55
C SER A 131 -26.28 4.10 -19.54
N LEU A 132 -25.79 5.33 -19.74
CA LEU A 132 -24.82 5.99 -18.86
C LEU A 132 -25.50 6.89 -17.82
N GLU A 133 -26.80 7.13 -17.97
CA GLU A 133 -27.59 7.89 -17.01
C GLU A 133 -27.66 7.14 -15.67
N LYS A 134 -27.75 7.93 -14.59
CA LYS A 134 -27.99 7.37 -13.27
C LYS A 134 -29.40 6.78 -13.23
N PRO A 135 -29.63 5.74 -12.40
CA PRO A 135 -30.98 5.28 -12.11
C PRO A 135 -31.89 6.42 -11.64
N ASN A 136 -33.19 6.24 -11.83
CA ASN A 136 -34.19 7.26 -11.49
C ASN A 136 -34.16 7.57 -9.97
N GLN A 137 -34.57 8.79 -9.60
CA GLN A 137 -34.54 9.23 -8.19
C GLN A 137 -35.40 8.33 -7.28
N GLU A 138 -36.55 7.87 -7.76
CA GLU A 138 -37.43 6.95 -7.02
C GLU A 138 -36.73 5.59 -6.73
N GLU A 139 -36.02 5.04 -7.72
CA GLU A 139 -35.26 3.79 -7.53
C GLU A 139 -34.10 3.97 -6.55
N LEU A 140 -33.46 5.15 -6.58
CA LEU A 140 -32.39 5.50 -5.64
C LEU A 140 -32.91 5.57 -4.20
N ASP A 141 -34.08 6.19 -4.00
CA ASP A 141 -34.70 6.30 -2.67
C ASP A 141 -35.11 4.91 -2.16
N ASP A 142 -35.69 4.07 -3.01
CA ASP A 142 -36.03 2.67 -2.71
C ASP A 142 -34.81 1.81 -2.33
N ILE A 143 -33.71 1.92 -3.10
CA ILE A 143 -32.46 1.22 -2.80
C ILE A 143 -31.87 1.74 -1.49
N THR A 144 -31.90 3.05 -1.27
CA THR A 144 -31.39 3.68 -0.06
C THR A 144 -32.16 3.20 1.17
N ASP A 145 -33.49 3.14 1.09
CA ASP A 145 -34.33 2.68 2.19
C ASP A 145 -34.14 1.19 2.46
N ARG A 146 -34.07 0.36 1.41
CA ARG A 146 -33.80 -1.08 1.55
C ARG A 146 -32.43 -1.35 2.17
N THR A 147 -31.39 -0.64 1.71
CA THR A 147 -30.03 -0.79 2.26
C THR A 147 -29.93 -0.26 3.68
N ARG A 148 -30.56 0.88 3.98
CA ARG A 148 -30.64 1.44 5.34
C ARG A 148 -31.29 0.45 6.31
N GLN A 149 -32.44 -0.14 5.96
CA GLN A 149 -33.13 -1.12 6.79
C GLN A 149 -32.28 -2.39 7.01
N ALA A 150 -31.61 -2.89 5.97
CA ALA A 150 -30.73 -4.05 6.08
C ALA A 150 -29.54 -3.78 7.01
N LEU A 151 -28.90 -2.62 6.87
CA LEU A 151 -27.80 -2.19 7.74
C LEU A 151 -28.27 -2.00 9.18
N MET A 152 -29.42 -1.35 9.39
CA MET A 152 -30.03 -1.19 10.71
C MET A 152 -30.26 -2.54 11.40
N ARG A 153 -30.74 -3.57 10.68
CA ARG A 153 -30.91 -4.92 11.24
C ARG A 153 -29.58 -5.50 11.71
N ILE A 154 -28.52 -5.36 10.93
CA ILE A 154 -27.18 -5.86 11.28
C ILE A 154 -26.63 -5.08 12.49
N THR A 155 -26.71 -3.75 12.48
CA THR A 155 -26.20 -2.92 13.59
C THR A 155 -26.97 -3.18 14.88
N ASN A 156 -28.29 -3.32 14.83
CA ASN A 156 -29.10 -3.64 16.01
C ASN A 156 -28.69 -4.98 16.62
N SER A 157 -28.37 -6.00 15.81
CA SER A 157 -27.86 -7.28 16.32
C SER A 157 -26.49 -7.12 17.04
N LYS A 158 -25.64 -6.23 16.55
CA LYS A 158 -24.32 -5.94 17.15
C LYS A 158 -24.46 -5.13 18.44
N ILE A 159 -25.34 -4.12 18.45
CA ILE A 159 -25.65 -3.32 19.63
C ILE A 159 -26.23 -4.21 20.73
N ALA A 160 -27.20 -5.07 20.40
CA ALA A 160 -27.79 -6.01 21.35
C ALA A 160 -26.78 -6.99 21.97
N ALA A 161 -25.74 -7.39 21.22
CA ALA A 161 -24.67 -8.23 21.75
C ALA A 161 -23.66 -7.46 22.62
N ALA A 162 -23.51 -6.15 22.41
CA ALA A 162 -22.59 -5.30 23.16
C ALA A 162 -23.20 -4.73 24.46
N MET A 163 -24.54 -4.72 24.59
CA MET A 163 -25.20 -4.29 25.82
C MET A 163 -24.89 -5.24 26.99
N PRO A 164 -24.35 -4.74 28.13
CA PRO A 164 -23.93 -5.58 29.26
C PRO A 164 -25.07 -6.34 29.96
N VAL A 165 -26.27 -5.77 29.97
CA VAL A 165 -27.46 -6.37 30.60
C VAL A 165 -28.53 -6.48 29.52
N LYS A 166 -29.01 -7.70 29.29
CA LYS A 166 -30.15 -7.96 28.41
C LYS A 166 -31.41 -8.01 29.26
N ALA A 167 -32.40 -7.20 28.91
CA ALA A 167 -33.75 -7.41 29.40
C ALA A 167 -34.24 -8.79 28.93
N ALA A 168 -34.99 -9.51 29.77
CA ALA A 168 -35.57 -10.79 29.39
C ALA A 168 -36.45 -10.60 28.15
N GLU A 169 -36.16 -11.35 27.08
CA GLU A 169 -36.92 -11.28 25.85
C GLU A 169 -38.33 -11.83 26.08
N LYS A 170 -39.33 -11.13 25.55
CA LYS A 170 -40.71 -11.61 25.58
C LYS A 170 -40.85 -12.74 24.57
N GLN A 171 -41.38 -13.89 25.00
CA GLN A 171 -41.61 -15.01 24.10
C GLN A 171 -42.52 -14.61 22.94
N ALA A 172 -42.07 -14.91 21.73
CA ALA A 172 -42.89 -14.78 20.54
C ALA A 172 -44.05 -15.79 20.57
N PRO A 173 -45.20 -15.47 19.93
CA PRO A 173 -46.30 -16.41 19.79
C PRO A 173 -45.90 -17.64 18.94
N ALA A 174 -46.61 -18.75 19.13
CA ALA A 174 -46.34 -19.98 18.40
C ALA A 174 -46.59 -19.83 16.89
N GLU A 175 -45.65 -20.29 16.06
CA GLU A 175 -45.75 -20.27 14.60
C GLU A 175 -46.18 -21.64 14.08
N PHE A 176 -47.03 -21.69 13.05
CA PHE A 176 -47.44 -22.93 12.40
C PHE A 176 -46.86 -23.00 10.98
N ILE A 177 -45.99 -23.99 10.75
CA ILE A 177 -45.30 -24.18 9.48
C ILE A 177 -45.87 -25.42 8.80
N ARG A 178 -46.28 -25.27 7.54
CA ARG A 178 -46.66 -26.39 6.68
C ARG A 178 -45.42 -26.97 6.01
N TYR A 179 -45.11 -28.22 6.32
CA TYR A 179 -43.96 -28.93 5.76
C TYR A 179 -44.41 -30.04 4.82
N THR A 180 -43.86 -30.05 3.61
CA THR A 180 -44.01 -31.15 2.65
C THR A 180 -42.71 -31.96 2.64
N PRO A 181 -42.70 -33.20 3.17
CA PRO A 181 -41.52 -34.05 3.12
C PRO A 181 -41.11 -34.39 1.68
N SER A 182 -39.80 -34.42 1.41
CA SER A 182 -39.24 -34.87 0.14
C SER A 182 -39.36 -36.38 -0.05
N GLN A 183 -39.16 -37.13 1.04
CA GLN A 183 -39.44 -38.56 1.08
C GLN A 183 -40.93 -38.78 1.30
N GLN A 184 -41.62 -39.27 0.26
CA GLN A 184 -43.03 -39.57 0.28
C GLN A 184 -43.24 -41.08 0.15
N GLY A 185 -44.23 -41.61 0.87
CA GLY A 185 -44.62 -43.01 0.79
C GLY A 185 -45.81 -43.26 1.70
N ALA A 186 -46.66 -44.23 1.36
CA ALA A 186 -47.86 -44.54 2.15
C ALA A 186 -47.55 -44.96 3.60
N ALA A 187 -46.37 -45.53 3.83
CA ALA A 187 -45.87 -45.91 5.16
C ALA A 187 -45.35 -44.71 6.00
N PHE A 188 -45.10 -43.56 5.38
CA PHE A 188 -44.60 -42.37 6.05
C PHE A 188 -45.73 -41.36 6.30
N ASN A 189 -45.63 -40.62 7.42
CA ASN A 189 -46.58 -39.56 7.79
C ASN A 189 -48.05 -40.02 7.75
N SER A 190 -48.33 -41.28 8.12
CA SER A 190 -49.66 -41.90 8.13
C SER A 190 -50.43 -41.72 6.81
N GLY A 191 -49.72 -41.71 5.68
CA GLY A 191 -50.30 -41.50 4.34
C GLY A 191 -50.59 -40.04 3.98
N ALA A 192 -50.36 -39.08 4.88
CA ALA A 192 -50.53 -37.66 4.61
C ALA A 192 -49.34 -37.10 3.83
N LYS A 193 -49.62 -36.30 2.78
CA LYS A 193 -48.59 -35.67 1.95
C LYS A 193 -47.84 -34.54 2.66
N GLN A 194 -48.45 -33.94 3.68
CA GLN A 194 -47.93 -32.78 4.40
C GLN A 194 -48.13 -32.94 5.90
N ARG A 195 -47.33 -32.22 6.69
CA ARG A 195 -47.51 -32.10 8.14
C ARG A 195 -47.46 -30.63 8.55
N VAL A 196 -48.24 -30.26 9.55
CA VAL A 196 -48.20 -28.94 10.15
C VAL A 196 -47.39 -29.02 11.44
N ILE A 197 -46.37 -28.19 11.56
CA ILE A 197 -45.45 -28.15 12.70
C ILE A 197 -45.76 -26.88 13.48
N ARG A 198 -46.05 -27.02 14.76
CA ARG A 198 -46.12 -25.89 15.69
C ARG A 198 -44.72 -25.64 16.24
N LEU A 199 -44.12 -24.52 15.85
CA LEU A 199 -42.81 -24.07 16.33
C LEU A 199 -43.01 -23.10 17.48
N VAL A 200 -42.34 -23.36 18.61
CA VAL A 200 -42.34 -22.49 19.80
C VAL A 200 -40.90 -22.30 20.22
N GLU A 201 -40.48 -21.04 20.42
CA GLU A 201 -39.16 -20.73 20.94
C GLU A 201 -39.06 -21.13 22.41
N ALA A 202 -38.04 -21.91 22.76
CA ALA A 202 -37.81 -22.32 24.14
C ALA A 202 -37.34 -21.11 24.98
N GLN A 203 -37.91 -20.95 26.17
CA GLN A 203 -37.52 -19.86 27.08
C GLN A 203 -36.05 -19.95 27.44
N VAL A 204 -35.30 -18.88 27.21
CA VAL A 204 -33.89 -18.76 27.62
C VAL A 204 -33.82 -18.19 29.03
N ASP A 205 -32.99 -18.78 29.88
CA ASP A 205 -32.75 -18.27 31.24
C ASP A 205 -31.85 -17.02 31.18
N PRO A 206 -32.30 -15.86 31.70
CA PRO A 206 -31.50 -14.63 31.71
C PRO A 206 -30.23 -14.72 32.58
N MET A 207 -30.13 -15.70 33.48
CA MET A 207 -28.96 -15.92 34.35
C MET A 207 -28.02 -17.00 33.81
N GLU A 208 -28.34 -17.64 32.67
CA GLU A 208 -27.48 -18.66 32.07
C GLU A 208 -26.22 -18.02 31.45
N PRO A 209 -25.01 -18.42 31.87
CA PRO A 209 -23.78 -17.95 31.24
C PRO A 209 -23.60 -18.53 29.82
N PRO A 210 -22.71 -17.97 28.98
CA PRO A 210 -22.44 -18.51 27.65
C PRO A 210 -22.03 -19.99 27.67
N ARG A 211 -22.79 -20.83 26.95
CA ARG A 211 -22.66 -22.30 26.98
C ARG A 211 -21.37 -22.84 26.34
N PHE A 212 -20.78 -22.11 25.39
CA PHE A 212 -19.65 -22.59 24.58
C PHE A 212 -18.48 -21.61 24.56
N LYS A 213 -17.26 -22.15 24.39
CA LYS A 213 -16.04 -21.35 24.21
C LYS A 213 -15.97 -20.82 22.76
N ILE A 214 -16.12 -19.51 22.59
CA ILE A 214 -16.13 -18.84 21.27
C ILE A 214 -14.72 -18.45 20.80
N ASN A 215 -13.71 -18.53 21.68
CA ASN A 215 -12.34 -18.07 21.42
C ASN A 215 -11.48 -19.01 20.54
N LYS A 216 -12.08 -20.02 19.90
CA LYS A 216 -11.36 -20.92 18.99
C LYS A 216 -10.94 -20.15 17.73
N LYS A 217 -9.66 -19.83 17.62
CA LYS A 217 -9.07 -19.17 16.43
C LYS A 217 -8.90 -20.21 15.33
N ILE A 218 -9.58 -20.00 14.22
CA ILE A 218 -9.51 -20.84 13.01
C ILE A 218 -8.76 -20.04 11.95
N PRO A 219 -7.88 -20.65 11.13
CA PRO A 219 -7.28 -19.96 10.00
C PRO A 219 -8.38 -19.39 9.07
N ARG A 220 -8.07 -18.30 8.38
CA ARG A 220 -9.01 -17.77 7.39
C ARG A 220 -9.26 -18.84 6.33
N GLY A 221 -10.54 -19.02 5.98
CA GLY A 221 -10.93 -19.90 4.88
C GLY A 221 -10.29 -19.44 3.56
N PRO A 222 -10.33 -20.30 2.52
CA PRO A 222 -9.86 -19.91 1.21
C PRO A 222 -10.63 -18.67 0.72
N PRO A 223 -9.97 -17.74 0.01
CA PRO A 223 -10.67 -16.63 -0.61
C PRO A 223 -11.60 -17.16 -1.71
N SER A 224 -12.50 -16.30 -2.20
CA SER A 224 -13.26 -16.61 -3.42
C SER A 224 -12.29 -16.92 -4.57
N PRO A 225 -12.66 -17.79 -5.53
CA PRO A 225 -11.80 -18.12 -6.67
C PRO A 225 -11.24 -16.86 -7.34
N PRO A 226 -9.95 -16.85 -7.69
CA PRO A 226 -9.30 -15.67 -8.26
C PRO A 226 -9.99 -15.28 -9.56
N ALA A 227 -10.24 -13.98 -9.72
CA ALA A 227 -10.76 -13.45 -10.96
C ALA A 227 -9.70 -13.55 -12.08
N PRO A 228 -10.10 -13.78 -13.34
CA PRO A 228 -9.19 -13.70 -14.48
C PRO A 228 -8.51 -12.33 -14.54
N VAL A 229 -7.20 -12.34 -14.75
CA VAL A 229 -6.40 -11.12 -14.82
C VAL A 229 -6.38 -10.63 -16.27
N LEU A 230 -7.14 -9.58 -16.55
CA LEU A 230 -7.28 -8.98 -17.87
C LEU A 230 -6.28 -7.82 -18.03
N HIS A 231 -5.00 -8.15 -18.21
CA HIS A 231 -3.97 -7.14 -18.52
C HIS A 231 -3.88 -6.89 -20.02
N SER A 232 -3.37 -5.72 -20.39
CA SER A 232 -2.83 -5.51 -21.73
C SER A 232 -1.64 -6.43 -21.99
N PRO A 233 -1.29 -6.70 -23.26
CA PRO A 233 -0.10 -7.48 -23.59
C PRO A 233 1.13 -6.95 -22.86
N THR A 234 1.96 -7.85 -22.34
CA THR A 234 3.13 -7.48 -21.55
C THR A 234 4.08 -6.62 -22.38
N ARG A 235 4.48 -5.47 -21.84
CA ARG A 235 5.48 -4.62 -22.48
C ARG A 235 6.83 -5.33 -22.42
N ARG A 236 7.56 -5.33 -23.54
CA ARG A 236 8.90 -5.92 -23.61
C ARG A 236 9.87 -5.05 -22.81
N VAL A 237 10.39 -5.59 -21.72
CA VAL A 237 11.40 -4.91 -20.88
C VAL A 237 12.75 -4.99 -21.56
N THR A 238 13.47 -3.87 -21.61
CA THR A 238 14.86 -3.87 -22.12
C THR A 238 15.85 -4.21 -21.01
N VAL A 239 16.98 -4.82 -21.36
CA VAL A 239 18.04 -5.12 -20.38
C VAL A 239 18.58 -3.83 -19.74
N LYS A 240 18.56 -2.71 -20.47
CA LYS A 240 18.95 -1.40 -19.96
C LYS A 240 18.01 -0.93 -18.85
N GLU A 241 16.71 -0.96 -19.11
CA GLU A 241 15.67 -0.60 -18.14
C GLU A 241 15.77 -1.47 -16.89
N GLN A 242 15.90 -2.79 -17.04
CA GLN A 242 16.06 -3.68 -15.90
C GLN A 242 17.30 -3.36 -15.04
N LYS A 243 18.42 -2.96 -15.67
CA LYS A 243 19.64 -2.56 -14.94
C LYS A 243 19.47 -1.24 -14.21
N GLU A 244 18.77 -0.29 -14.81
CA GLU A 244 18.48 1.03 -14.21
C GLU A 244 17.60 0.90 -12.96
N TRP A 245 16.66 -0.03 -12.97
CA TRP A 245 15.81 -0.34 -11.82
C TRP A 245 16.44 -1.31 -10.81
N LYS A 246 17.72 -1.66 -10.97
CA LYS A 246 18.42 -2.51 -10.00
C LYS A 246 18.79 -1.70 -8.76
N ILE A 247 17.98 -1.83 -7.71
CA ILE A 247 18.19 -1.15 -6.44
C ILE A 247 19.43 -1.73 -5.72
N PRO A 248 20.45 -0.91 -5.40
CA PRO A 248 21.60 -1.34 -4.61
C PRO A 248 21.20 -1.80 -3.19
N PRO A 249 21.92 -2.76 -2.58
CA PRO A 249 21.64 -3.18 -1.22
C PRO A 249 21.87 -2.03 -0.23
N CYS A 250 20.96 -1.88 0.74
CA CYS A 250 21.10 -0.88 1.78
C CYS A 250 22.12 -1.34 2.84
N ILE A 251 23.28 -0.69 2.87
CA ILE A 251 24.29 -0.89 3.92
C ILE A 251 24.14 0.27 4.90
N SER A 252 23.55 -0.02 6.06
CA SER A 252 23.28 1.01 7.06
C SER A 252 24.47 1.22 8.02
N ASN A 253 24.69 2.48 8.42
CA ASN A 253 25.72 2.82 9.40
C ASN A 253 25.33 2.50 10.86
N TRP A 254 24.04 2.20 11.13
CA TRP A 254 23.52 1.96 12.48
C TRP A 254 23.09 0.53 12.77
N LYS A 255 22.49 -0.16 11.79
CA LYS A 255 21.85 -1.47 11.97
C LYS A 255 22.46 -2.51 11.05
N ASN A 256 22.95 -3.58 11.66
CA ASN A 256 23.38 -4.79 10.98
C ASN A 256 22.73 -5.99 11.66
N ALA A 257 21.45 -6.24 11.35
CA ALA A 257 20.63 -7.23 12.06
C ALA A 257 21.18 -8.66 11.96
N LYS A 258 21.85 -8.99 10.85
CA LYS A 258 22.43 -10.32 10.61
C LYS A 258 23.94 -10.38 10.93
N GLY A 259 24.54 -9.29 11.39
CA GLY A 259 25.95 -9.25 11.78
C GLY A 259 26.95 -9.51 10.64
N TYR A 260 26.59 -9.20 9.38
CA TYR A 260 27.49 -9.45 8.25
C TYR A 260 28.78 -8.60 8.36
N THR A 261 29.92 -9.21 8.07
CA THR A 261 31.20 -8.50 7.94
C THR A 261 31.25 -7.81 6.58
N VAL A 262 31.00 -6.49 6.57
CA VAL A 262 31.03 -5.68 5.35
C VAL A 262 32.39 -4.97 5.26
N PRO A 263 33.11 -5.08 4.12
CA PRO A 263 34.38 -4.36 3.94
C PRO A 263 34.16 -2.85 3.96
N LEU A 264 35.19 -2.10 4.38
CA LEU A 264 35.08 -0.68 4.65
C LEU A 264 34.69 0.15 3.41
N ASP A 265 35.16 -0.25 2.23
CA ASP A 265 34.84 0.40 0.96
C ASP A 265 33.33 0.38 0.67
N LYS A 266 32.66 -0.77 0.87
CA LYS A 266 31.21 -0.91 0.67
C LYS A 266 30.41 -0.26 1.79
N ARG A 267 30.97 -0.16 2.99
CA ARG A 267 30.33 0.52 4.12
C ARG A 267 30.25 2.03 3.92
N LEU A 268 31.29 2.61 3.34
CA LEU A 268 31.39 4.04 3.04
C LEU A 268 30.85 4.39 1.65
N ALA A 269 30.57 3.40 0.78
CA ALA A 269 30.15 3.64 -0.60
C ALA A 269 28.83 4.42 -0.74
N ALA A 270 27.89 4.24 0.19
CA ALA A 270 26.61 4.96 0.20
C ALA A 270 26.73 6.37 0.83
N ASP A 271 27.91 6.72 1.35
CA ASP A 271 28.14 7.95 2.08
C ASP A 271 28.49 9.09 1.11
N GLY A 272 27.50 9.94 0.83
CA GLY A 272 27.63 11.08 -0.06
C GLY A 272 28.58 12.18 0.42
N ARG A 273 29.22 12.04 1.59
CA ARG A 273 30.22 12.99 2.11
C ARG A 273 31.36 13.28 1.13
N GLY A 274 31.78 12.29 0.34
CA GLY A 274 32.80 12.48 -0.70
C GLY A 274 32.36 13.31 -1.91
N LEU A 275 31.04 13.46 -2.11
CA LEU A 275 30.46 14.28 -3.18
C LEU A 275 30.21 15.74 -2.72
N GLN A 276 30.29 16.01 -1.42
CA GLN A 276 30.12 17.36 -0.87
C GLN A 276 31.43 18.14 -0.98
N GLN A 277 31.49 19.08 -1.90
CA GLN A 277 32.58 20.05 -1.95
C GLN A 277 32.33 21.15 -0.92
N LEU A 278 33.19 21.24 0.09
CA LEU A 278 33.15 22.31 1.09
C LEU A 278 33.66 23.60 0.44
N HIS A 279 32.75 24.55 0.20
CA HIS A 279 33.09 25.87 -0.32
C HIS A 279 33.26 26.85 0.84
N ILE A 280 34.42 27.50 0.93
CA ILE A 280 34.71 28.53 1.95
C ILE A 280 34.59 29.92 1.30
N ASN A 281 33.87 30.82 1.95
CA ASN A 281 33.66 32.18 1.43
C ASN A 281 34.95 33.04 1.59
N GLU A 282 35.34 33.76 0.54
CA GLU A 282 36.48 34.69 0.55
C GLU A 282 36.36 35.82 1.57
N ASN A 283 35.13 36.15 2.00
CA ASN A 283 34.91 37.15 3.05
C ASN A 283 35.55 36.75 4.38
N PHE A 284 35.77 35.46 4.63
CA PHE A 284 36.53 35.02 5.82
C PHE A 284 37.98 35.50 5.77
N ALA A 285 38.61 35.50 4.59
CA ALA A 285 39.96 36.03 4.41
C ALA A 285 39.98 37.56 4.61
N LYS A 286 39.04 38.27 3.98
CA LYS A 286 38.91 39.74 4.14
C LYS A 286 38.68 40.13 5.60
N LEU A 287 37.85 39.38 6.33
CA LEU A 287 37.59 39.60 7.74
C LEU A 287 38.84 39.32 8.60
N ALA A 288 39.54 38.22 8.35
CA ALA A 288 40.76 37.88 9.08
C ALA A 288 41.85 38.94 8.88
N GLU A 289 42.03 39.43 7.65
CA GLU A 289 42.97 40.52 7.35
C GLU A 289 42.55 41.83 8.00
N ALA A 290 41.26 42.19 7.93
CA ALA A 290 40.75 43.40 8.57
C ALA A 290 40.96 43.37 10.09
N LEU A 291 40.73 42.23 10.75
CA LEU A 291 40.98 42.06 12.18
C LEU A 291 42.47 42.14 12.50
N TYR A 292 43.35 41.56 11.67
CA TYR A 292 44.79 41.65 11.86
C TYR A 292 45.31 43.10 11.74
N ILE A 293 44.79 43.86 10.76
CA ILE A 293 45.10 45.28 10.61
C ILE A 293 44.57 46.09 11.80
N ALA A 294 43.35 45.78 12.27
CA ALA A 294 42.75 46.44 13.41
C ALA A 294 43.56 46.20 14.70
N ASP A 295 44.02 44.97 14.96
CA ASP A 295 44.86 44.65 16.13
C ASP A 295 46.19 45.42 16.08
N ARG A 296 46.85 45.46 14.92
CA ARG A 296 48.11 46.21 14.77
C ARG A 296 47.91 47.71 15.06
N LYS A 297 46.88 48.32 14.47
CA LYS A 297 46.57 49.74 14.70
C LYS A 297 46.16 50.02 16.15
N ALA A 298 45.43 49.11 16.79
CA ALA A 298 45.07 49.25 18.19
C ALA A 298 46.30 49.23 19.11
N ARG A 299 47.27 48.33 18.85
CA ARG A 299 48.54 48.30 19.60
C ARG A 299 49.35 49.57 19.40
N GLU A 300 49.51 50.04 18.16
CA GLU A 300 50.18 51.32 17.86
C GLU A 300 49.51 52.50 18.58
N ALA A 301 48.18 52.56 18.58
CA ALA A 301 47.42 53.59 19.28
C ALA A 301 47.59 53.53 20.81
N VAL A 302 47.64 52.33 21.39
CA VAL A 302 47.88 52.14 22.83
C VAL A 302 49.31 52.52 23.20
N GLU A 303 50.31 52.12 22.40
CA GLU A 303 51.71 52.46 22.65
C GLU A 303 51.95 53.97 22.54
N THR A 304 51.43 54.61 21.50
CA THR A 304 51.52 56.07 21.34
C THR A 304 50.82 56.81 22.47
N ARG A 305 49.64 56.36 22.92
CA ARG A 305 48.96 56.92 24.10
C ARG A 305 49.80 56.77 25.37
N ALA A 306 50.35 55.58 25.62
CA ALA A 306 51.21 55.33 26.77
C ALA A 306 52.49 56.21 26.74
N GLN A 307 53.09 56.43 25.57
CA GLN A 307 54.23 57.33 25.41
C GLN A 307 53.85 58.80 25.67
N LEU A 308 52.67 59.25 25.22
CA LEU A 308 52.16 60.60 25.48
C LEU A 308 51.83 60.81 26.96
N GLU A 309 51.15 59.86 27.58
CA GLU A 309 50.88 59.89 29.03
C GLU A 309 52.18 59.95 29.83
N LYS A 310 53.20 59.18 29.44
CA LYS A 310 54.53 59.25 30.06
C LYS A 310 55.19 60.62 29.88
N LYS A 311 55.08 61.23 28.70
CA LYS A 311 55.61 62.60 28.45
C LYS A 311 54.86 63.66 29.24
N LEU A 312 53.54 63.57 29.34
CA LEU A 312 52.73 64.47 30.16
C LEU A 312 53.07 64.33 31.64
N ALA A 313 53.21 63.10 32.14
CA ALA A 313 53.64 62.83 33.51
C ALA A 313 55.05 63.35 33.79
N GLN A 314 55.98 63.26 32.83
CA GLN A 314 57.32 63.84 32.95
C GLN A 314 57.27 65.37 32.98
N LYS A 315 56.46 66.00 32.13
CA LYS A 315 56.27 67.46 32.11
C LYS A 315 55.60 67.96 33.40
N GLU A 316 54.64 67.21 33.94
CA GLU A 316 54.01 67.51 35.23
C GLU A 316 55.01 67.39 36.39
N LYS A 317 55.90 66.39 36.35
CA LYS A 317 57.02 66.28 37.32
C LYS A 317 57.97 67.46 37.20
N GLU A 318 58.36 67.84 35.98
CA GLU A 318 59.23 69.00 35.72
C GLU A 318 58.60 70.30 36.23
N GLN A 319 57.30 70.53 35.98
CA GLN A 319 56.56 71.67 36.53
C GLN A 319 56.53 71.66 38.07
N LYS A 320 56.37 70.49 38.70
CA LYS A 320 56.44 70.35 40.16
C LYS A 320 57.85 70.65 40.69
N GLU A 321 58.89 70.21 40.00
CA GLU A 321 60.29 70.51 40.33
C GLU A 321 60.60 72.01 40.18
N GLU A 322 60.13 72.66 39.10
CA GLU A 322 60.24 74.11 38.92
C GLU A 322 59.48 74.89 39.99
N HIS A 323 58.26 74.46 40.34
CA HIS A 323 57.48 75.06 41.41
C HIS A 323 58.20 74.95 42.77
N LEU A 324 58.75 73.77 43.09
CA LEU A 324 59.57 73.56 44.28
C LEU A 324 60.84 74.44 44.26
N ARG A 325 61.46 74.63 43.09
CA ARG A 325 62.63 75.50 42.91
C ARG A 325 62.27 76.97 43.15
N GLN A 326 61.13 77.44 42.63
CA GLN A 326 60.63 78.80 42.87
C GLN A 326 60.27 79.03 44.35
N LEU A 327 59.65 78.03 45.01
CA LEU A 327 59.35 78.08 46.43
C LEU A 327 60.63 78.15 47.27
N ALA A 328 61.65 77.34 46.94
CA ALA A 328 62.95 77.37 47.59
C ALA A 328 63.70 78.70 47.37
N GLN A 329 63.52 79.34 46.21
CA GLN A 329 64.06 80.66 45.91
C GLN A 329 63.37 81.75 46.74
N LYS A 330 62.03 81.75 46.80
CA LYS A 330 61.25 82.64 47.69
C LYS A 330 61.64 82.46 49.16
N ALA A 331 61.79 81.23 49.64
CA ALA A 331 62.22 80.95 51.02
C ALA A 331 63.67 81.42 51.29
N ARG A 332 64.54 81.45 50.28
CA ARG A 332 65.89 82.03 50.38
C ARG A 332 65.85 83.56 50.40
N ASP A 333 65.00 84.17 49.58
CA ASP A 333 64.82 85.62 49.53
C ASP A 333 64.23 86.16 50.86
N GLU A 334 63.27 85.44 51.46
CA GLU A 334 62.76 85.71 52.81
C GLU A 334 63.82 85.53 53.91
N ARG A 335 64.80 84.64 53.72
CA ARG A 335 65.92 84.46 54.65
C ARG A 335 67.04 85.49 54.47
N ALA A 336 67.22 86.02 53.26
CA ALA A 336 68.20 87.06 52.95
C ALA A 336 67.69 88.47 53.35
N GLY A 337 66.38 88.66 53.42
CA GLY A 337 65.76 89.83 54.01
C GLY A 337 65.44 89.64 55.50
N ILE A 338 66.42 89.88 56.39
CA ILE A 338 66.27 90.58 57.70
C ILE A 338 67.59 90.46 58.49
N LYS A 339 68.30 91.60 58.58
CA LYS A 339 68.80 92.20 59.84
C LYS A 339 69.19 93.68 59.60
N VAL A 340 68.24 94.59 59.87
CA VAL A 340 68.45 95.71 60.81
C VAL A 340 67.17 95.83 61.64
N ALA A 341 67.37 95.88 62.96
CA ALA A 341 66.35 95.90 63.99
C ALA A 341 65.58 97.23 64.05
N THR A 342 64.29 97.17 64.37
CA THR A 342 63.70 97.68 65.63
C THR A 342 62.19 97.39 65.66
N GLY A 343 61.67 96.92 66.80
CA GLY A 343 60.25 96.99 67.13
C GLY A 343 59.57 95.65 67.40
N HIS A 344 59.56 95.25 68.67
CA HIS A 344 58.79 94.13 69.20
C HIS A 344 57.27 94.33 69.01
N SER A 345 56.59 93.36 68.39
CA SER A 345 55.27 92.91 68.82
C SER A 345 55.10 91.42 68.46
N LYS A 346 54.46 90.71 69.38
CA LYS A 346 54.42 89.25 69.57
C LYS A 346 53.80 88.48 68.39
N PRO A 347 54.17 87.19 68.21
CA PRO A 347 53.52 86.31 67.24
C PRO A 347 52.14 85.88 67.78
N VAL A 348 51.11 85.96 66.95
CA VAL A 348 49.80 85.33 67.20
C VAL A 348 49.82 83.97 66.54
N ASP A 349 49.48 82.96 67.34
CA ASP A 349 49.47 81.54 67.04
C ASP A 349 48.14 81.20 66.35
N ASP A 350 48.18 80.77 65.08
CA ASP A 350 46.99 80.45 64.28
C ASP A 350 46.20 79.25 64.85
N GLU A 351 46.74 78.51 65.82
CA GLU A 351 46.03 77.49 66.60
C GLU A 351 44.91 78.06 67.52
N GLU A 352 44.92 79.37 67.80
CA GLU A 352 43.82 80.05 68.52
C GLU A 352 42.67 80.46 67.57
N GLN A 353 42.93 80.69 66.28
CA GLN A 353 41.90 81.07 65.30
C GLN A 353 41.03 79.89 64.84
N GLU A 354 41.60 78.68 64.76
CA GLU A 354 40.81 77.47 64.47
C GLU A 354 39.92 77.03 65.65
N ARG A 355 40.27 77.43 66.89
CA ARG A 355 39.49 77.13 68.10
C ARG A 355 38.29 78.06 68.28
N ASP A 356 38.37 79.30 67.80
CA ASP A 356 37.27 80.27 67.81
C ASP A 356 36.33 80.15 66.59
N ALA A 357 36.80 79.63 65.45
CA ALA A 357 35.93 79.26 64.32
C ALA A 357 34.97 78.10 64.66
N LEU A 358 35.41 77.15 65.50
CA LEU A 358 34.56 76.07 66.05
C LEU A 358 33.55 76.54 67.11
N ARG A 359 33.59 77.82 67.53
CA ARG A 359 32.60 78.43 68.45
C ARG A 359 31.55 79.31 67.76
N GLN A 360 31.77 79.72 66.50
CA GLN A 360 30.77 80.47 65.72
C GLN A 360 29.81 79.58 64.94
N ASP A 361 30.07 78.27 64.85
CA ASP A 361 29.14 77.28 64.27
C ASP A 361 28.42 76.46 65.37
N ARG A 362 28.04 77.19 66.45
CA ARG A 362 26.90 76.87 67.30
C ARG A 362 26.00 78.08 67.46
#